data_AF-A0A0S8GXA1-F1
#
_entry.id   AF-A0A0S8GXA1-F1
#
_cell.length_a   1.000
_cell.length_b   1.000
_cell.length_c   1.000
_cell.angle_alpha   90.00
_cell.angle_beta   90.00
_cell.angle_gamma   90.00
#
_symmetry.space_group_name_H-M   'P 1'
#
loop_
_entity.id
_entity.type
_entity.pdbx_description
1 polymer ?
#
loop_
_entity_poly.entity_id
_entity_poly.type
_entity_poly.pdbx_seq_one_letter_code
_entity_poly.pdbx_strand_id
1 'polypeptide(L)'
;MDNPMDPEVGQDVSGSNMVESQKTEQAEDILKSVEEFAAQAKLVALNVASAESKARNTGAIPARVSEEILDLVDQTTKTADDINKMIKMVKMEMGSLYRLSRSGIIEFEKNKELLDKIERSLDSLLSESQRVLSIVKKLKSISINNKLI
;
A
#
# COMPACT_ATOMS: atom_id res chain seq x y z
N MET A 1 6.88 -34.03 13.20
CA MET A 1 7.22 -33.15 12.06
C MET A 1 6.72 -31.78 12.46
N ASP A 2 7.57 -31.00 13.13
CA ASP A 2 7.30 -29.58 13.38
C ASP A 2 7.41 -28.86 12.05
N ASN A 3 6.31 -28.25 11.61
CA ASN A 3 6.38 -27.21 10.59
C ASN A 3 6.37 -25.87 11.34
N PRO A 4 7.50 -25.17 11.47
CA PRO A 4 7.47 -23.83 12.03
C PRO A 4 6.72 -22.95 11.01
N MET A 5 5.52 -22.53 11.37
CA MET A 5 4.78 -21.51 10.62
C MET A 5 5.64 -20.26 10.55
N ASP A 6 6.00 -19.88 9.32
CA ASP A 6 6.79 -18.69 9.00
C ASP A 6 6.16 -17.42 9.63
N PRO A 7 6.93 -16.61 10.37
CA PRO A 7 6.45 -15.34 10.91
C PRO A 7 6.48 -14.19 9.88
N GLU A 8 6.74 -14.43 8.58
CA GLU A 8 7.09 -13.38 7.62
C GLU A 8 5.96 -12.39 7.25
N VAL A 9 4.68 -12.76 7.38
CA VAL A 9 3.59 -11.97 6.78
C VAL A 9 3.33 -10.62 7.50
N GLY A 10 3.77 -10.49 8.77
CA GLY A 10 3.54 -9.27 9.56
C GLY A 10 4.59 -8.16 9.40
N GLN A 11 5.86 -8.52 9.11
CA GLN A 11 6.95 -7.55 9.02
C GLN A 11 7.07 -6.90 7.64
N ASP A 12 6.71 -7.63 6.58
CA ASP A 12 6.97 -7.19 5.21
C ASP A 12 6.00 -6.06 4.76
N VAL A 13 4.75 -6.12 5.22
CA VAL A 13 3.72 -5.12 4.88
C VAL A 13 4.02 -3.75 5.49
N SER A 14 4.59 -3.68 6.70
CA SER A 14 4.96 -2.39 7.30
C SER A 14 6.16 -1.75 6.61
N GLY A 15 7.10 -2.56 6.10
CA GLY A 15 8.29 -2.07 5.39
C GLY A 15 7.95 -1.52 4.00
N SER A 16 7.17 -2.28 3.22
CA SER A 16 6.77 -1.87 1.86
C SER A 16 5.99 -0.56 1.85
N ASN A 17 5.07 -0.42 2.80
CA ASN A 17 4.25 0.76 2.98
C ASN A 17 5.07 2.03 3.31
N MET A 18 6.06 1.90 4.20
CA MET A 18 6.93 3.02 4.58
C MET A 18 7.76 3.53 3.39
N VAL A 19 8.19 2.62 2.52
CA VAL A 19 8.89 2.94 1.26
C VAL A 19 7.98 3.69 0.29
N GLU A 20 6.72 3.29 0.14
CA GLU A 20 5.77 3.99 -0.73
C GLU A 20 5.49 5.42 -0.24
N SER A 21 5.38 5.64 1.07
CA SER A 21 5.17 7.00 1.61
C SER A 21 6.37 7.91 1.30
N GLN A 22 7.59 7.42 1.50
CA GLN A 22 8.81 8.17 1.16
C GLN A 22 8.87 8.56 -0.32
N LYS A 23 8.42 7.69 -1.22
CA LYS A 23 8.35 8.00 -2.65
C LYS A 23 7.36 9.12 -2.96
N THR A 24 6.21 9.15 -2.30
CA THR A 24 5.23 10.23 -2.49
C THR A 24 5.72 11.57 -1.96
N GLU A 25 6.49 11.59 -0.85
CA GLU A 25 7.14 12.81 -0.34
C GLU A 25 8.21 13.32 -1.30
N GLN A 26 9.05 12.42 -1.84
CA GLN A 26 10.04 12.79 -2.86
C GLN A 26 9.38 13.36 -4.12
N ALA A 27 8.24 12.82 -4.53
CA ALA A 27 7.49 13.34 -5.67
C ALA A 27 6.96 14.77 -5.42
N GLU A 28 6.54 15.10 -4.19
CA GLU A 28 6.14 16.46 -3.81
C GLU A 28 7.32 17.44 -3.84
N ASP A 29 8.49 17.02 -3.36
CA ASP A 29 9.71 17.86 -3.38
C ASP A 29 10.17 18.16 -4.82
N ILE A 30 10.11 17.16 -5.70
CA ILE A 30 10.39 17.35 -7.13
C ILE A 30 9.37 18.32 -7.74
N LEU A 31 8.09 18.14 -7.42
CA LEU A 31 7.02 18.98 -7.96
C LEU A 31 7.18 20.45 -7.55
N LYS A 32 7.54 20.70 -6.28
CA LYS A 32 7.86 22.03 -5.79
C LYS A 32 9.03 22.65 -6.56
N SER A 33 10.06 21.85 -6.84
CA SER A 33 11.21 22.30 -7.66
C SER A 33 10.80 22.65 -9.10
N VAL A 34 9.83 21.93 -9.67
CA VAL A 34 9.26 22.23 -10.99
C VAL A 34 8.47 23.53 -10.98
N GLU A 35 7.66 23.79 -9.95
CA GLU A 35 6.93 25.05 -9.79
C GLU A 35 7.90 26.24 -9.65
N GLU A 36 8.96 26.08 -8.86
CA GLU A 36 10.03 27.09 -8.73
C GLU A 36 10.74 27.35 -10.06
N PHE A 37 11.01 26.29 -10.84
CA PHE A 37 11.60 26.42 -12.18
C PHE A 37 10.67 27.14 -13.15
N ALA A 38 9.37 26.82 -13.16
CA ALA A 38 8.37 27.49 -13.99
C ALA A 38 8.26 28.98 -13.63
N ALA A 39 8.31 29.33 -12.34
CA ALA A 39 8.34 30.72 -11.89
C ALA A 39 9.59 31.48 -12.37
N GLN A 40 10.76 30.84 -12.33
CA GLN A 40 12.00 31.42 -12.86
C GLN A 40 11.95 31.60 -14.37
N ALA A 41 11.46 30.60 -15.11
CA ALA A 41 11.27 30.68 -16.55
C ALA A 41 10.31 31.82 -16.93
N LYS A 42 9.27 32.06 -16.13
CA LYS A 42 8.37 33.22 -16.30
C LYS A 42 9.12 34.56 -16.23
N LEU A 43 10.01 34.72 -15.24
CA LEU A 43 10.81 35.93 -15.10
C LEU A 43 11.75 36.12 -16.30
N VAL A 44 12.36 35.05 -16.79
CA VAL A 44 13.19 35.08 -18.00
C VAL A 44 12.36 35.51 -19.20
N ALA A 45 11.17 34.95 -19.40
CA ALA A 45 10.27 35.31 -20.49
C ALA A 45 9.91 36.80 -20.47
N LEU A 46 9.64 37.36 -19.29
CA LEU A 46 9.34 38.79 -19.12
C LEU A 46 10.54 39.68 -19.46
N ASN A 47 11.75 39.26 -19.09
CA ASN A 47 12.98 39.98 -19.45
C ASN A 47 13.21 39.97 -20.97
N VAL A 48 12.94 38.82 -21.62
CA VAL A 48 13.01 38.70 -23.08
C VAL A 48 11.97 39.59 -23.74
N ALA A 49 10.72 39.60 -23.26
CA ALA A 49 9.66 40.47 -23.80
C ALA A 49 10.05 41.96 -23.74
N SER A 50 10.71 42.39 -22.66
CA SER A 50 11.24 43.76 -22.54
C SER A 50 12.32 44.06 -23.58
N ALA A 51 13.25 43.12 -23.80
CA ALA A 51 14.29 43.25 -24.80
C ALA A 51 13.73 43.25 -26.24
N GLU A 52 12.77 42.37 -26.54
CA GLU A 52 12.04 42.36 -27.81
C GLU A 52 11.34 43.70 -28.06
N SER A 53 10.70 44.28 -27.04
CA SER A 53 10.07 45.60 -27.13
C SER A 53 11.06 46.71 -27.46
N LYS A 54 12.25 46.69 -26.87
CA LYS A 54 13.34 47.62 -27.19
C LYS A 54 13.89 47.40 -28.60
N ALA A 55 14.05 46.15 -29.03
CA ALA A 55 14.60 45.78 -30.34
C ALA A 55 13.63 46.06 -31.50
N ARG A 56 12.31 46.03 -31.28
CA ARG A 56 11.29 46.46 -32.26
C ARG A 56 11.51 47.89 -32.76
N ASN A 57 12.08 48.78 -31.95
CA ASN A 57 12.45 50.14 -32.38
C ASN A 57 13.70 50.21 -33.27
N THR A 58 14.43 49.09 -33.45
CA THR A 58 15.68 49.01 -34.23
C THR A 58 15.55 48.21 -35.53
N GLY A 59 14.37 47.67 -35.84
CA GLY A 59 14.07 47.03 -37.13
C GLY A 59 14.59 45.60 -37.32
N ALA A 60 15.09 44.94 -36.27
CA ALA A 60 15.58 43.56 -36.34
C ALA A 60 14.97 42.67 -35.24
N ILE A 61 14.49 41.48 -35.64
CA ILE A 61 14.10 40.27 -34.87
C ILE A 61 12.57 39.99 -34.73
N PRO A 62 12.10 38.72 -34.91
CA PRO A 62 10.70 38.31 -34.82
C PRO A 62 10.19 38.32 -33.37
N ALA A 63 9.00 38.89 -33.15
CA ALA A 63 8.46 39.30 -31.85
C ALA A 63 7.56 38.25 -31.14
N ARG A 64 7.94 36.97 -31.06
CA ARG A 64 7.05 35.92 -30.50
C ARG A 64 7.69 34.93 -29.53
N VAL A 65 8.98 35.04 -29.22
CA VAL A 65 9.66 34.02 -28.41
C VAL A 65 9.24 34.12 -26.95
N SER A 66 9.08 35.33 -26.40
CA SER A 66 8.62 35.47 -25.01
C SER A 66 7.20 34.96 -24.78
N GLU A 67 6.33 35.05 -25.78
CA GLU A 67 4.93 34.60 -25.69
C GLU A 67 4.86 33.07 -25.67
N GLU A 68 5.65 32.39 -26.52
CA GLU A 68 5.77 30.92 -26.49
C GLU A 68 6.34 30.40 -25.16
N ILE A 69 7.31 31.10 -24.56
CA ILE A 69 7.84 30.71 -23.23
C ILE A 69 6.77 30.88 -22.15
N LEU A 70 5.97 31.94 -22.19
CA LEU A 70 4.88 32.14 -21.22
C LEU A 70 3.80 31.05 -21.36
N ASP A 71 3.41 30.71 -22.58
CA ASP A 71 2.46 29.61 -22.83
C ASP A 71 2.99 28.28 -22.28
N LEU A 72 4.28 27.97 -22.49
CA LEU A 72 4.93 26.78 -21.94
C LEU A 72 4.95 26.78 -20.40
N VAL A 73 5.22 27.93 -19.78
CA VAL A 73 5.21 28.09 -18.32
C VAL A 73 3.81 27.86 -17.75
N ASP A 74 2.78 28.44 -18.36
CA ASP A 74 1.40 28.30 -17.92
C ASP A 74 0.93 26.83 -18.07
N GLN A 75 1.30 26.18 -19.17
CA GLN A 75 1.03 24.75 -19.37
C GLN A 75 1.77 23.88 -18.34
N THR A 76 3.04 24.17 -18.08
CA THR A 76 3.85 23.45 -17.07
C THR A 76 3.26 23.60 -15.67
N THR A 77 2.83 24.81 -15.30
CA THR A 77 2.21 25.10 -13.99
C THR A 77 0.90 24.34 -13.84
N LYS A 78 0.07 24.30 -14.88
CA LYS A 78 -1.18 23.53 -14.88
C LYS A 78 -0.92 22.03 -14.71
N THR A 79 0.04 21.49 -15.47
CA THR A 79 0.42 20.07 -15.35
C THR A 79 0.97 19.76 -13.96
N ALA A 80 1.75 20.67 -13.37
CA ALA A 80 2.25 20.51 -12.01
C ALA A 80 1.10 20.45 -10.99
N ASP A 81 0.09 21.33 -11.08
CA ASP A 81 -1.09 21.28 -10.22
C ASP A 81 -1.88 19.96 -10.36
N ASP A 82 -2.04 19.46 -11.59
CA ASP A 82 -2.71 18.18 -11.83
C ASP A 82 -1.91 16.99 -11.24
N ILE A 83 -0.58 17.02 -11.33
CA ILE A 83 0.29 16.03 -10.66
C ILE A 83 0.14 16.12 -9.14
N ASN A 84 0.06 17.33 -8.56
CA ASN A 84 -0.14 17.52 -7.12
C ASN A 84 -1.44 16.85 -6.64
N LYS A 85 -2.53 17.02 -7.40
CA LYS A 85 -3.82 16.36 -7.10
C LYS A 85 -3.70 14.84 -7.15
N MET A 86 -2.98 14.30 -8.15
CA MET A 86 -2.75 12.86 -8.26
C MET A 86 -1.96 12.33 -7.06
N ILE A 87 -0.89 12.99 -6.64
CA ILE A 87 -0.10 12.58 -5.46
C ILE A 87 -0.97 12.56 -4.19
N LYS A 88 -1.81 13.59 -4.00
CA LYS A 88 -2.74 13.64 -2.86
C LYS A 88 -3.75 12.49 -2.87
N MET A 89 -4.28 12.13 -4.04
CA MET A 89 -5.17 10.97 -4.17
C MET A 89 -4.44 9.67 -3.82
N VAL A 90 -3.23 9.45 -4.35
CA VAL A 90 -2.41 8.27 -4.02
C VAL A 90 -2.16 8.18 -2.51
N LYS A 91 -1.80 9.28 -1.84
CA LYS A 91 -1.61 9.31 -0.38
C LYS A 91 -2.88 8.93 0.39
N MET A 92 -4.05 9.39 -0.06
CA MET A 92 -5.33 9.02 0.55
C MET A 92 -5.67 7.54 0.38
N GLU A 93 -5.43 7.00 -0.82
CA GLU A 93 -5.65 5.59 -1.15
C GLU A 93 -4.73 4.69 -0.31
N MET A 94 -3.44 5.04 -0.23
CA MET A 94 -2.47 4.38 0.65
C MET A 94 -2.97 4.40 2.10
N GLY A 95 -3.37 5.58 2.61
CA GLY A 95 -3.98 5.74 3.93
C GLY A 95 -5.14 4.77 4.21
N SER A 96 -5.93 4.46 3.19
CA SER A 96 -7.04 3.50 3.27
C SER A 96 -6.56 2.06 3.22
N LEU A 97 -5.56 1.76 2.39
CA LEU A 97 -4.91 0.44 2.32
C LEU A 97 -4.27 0.05 3.67
N TYR A 98 -3.61 1.00 4.36
CA TYR A 98 -3.09 0.80 5.71
C TYR A 98 -4.16 0.34 6.70
N ARG A 99 -5.32 1.01 6.69
CA ARG A 99 -6.44 0.66 7.57
C ARG A 99 -6.99 -0.72 7.26
N LEU A 100 -7.12 -1.06 5.96
CA LEU A 100 -7.56 -2.37 5.52
C LEU A 100 -6.58 -3.46 5.96
N SER A 101 -5.28 -3.26 5.74
CA SER A 101 -4.22 -4.20 6.13
C SER A 101 -4.22 -4.44 7.63
N ARG A 102 -4.30 -3.38 8.45
CA ARG A 102 -4.39 -3.52 9.91
C ARG A 102 -5.63 -4.29 10.34
N SER A 103 -6.79 -4.03 9.72
CA SER A 103 -8.00 -4.81 9.96
C SER A 103 -7.82 -6.28 9.57
N GLY A 104 -7.13 -6.55 8.46
CA GLY A 104 -6.82 -7.89 7.99
C GLY A 104 -5.94 -8.67 8.97
N ILE A 105 -4.92 -8.03 9.54
CA ILE A 105 -4.06 -8.64 10.57
C ILE A 105 -4.88 -9.02 11.80
N ILE A 106 -5.75 -8.12 12.27
CA ILE A 106 -6.61 -8.37 13.44
C ILE A 106 -7.55 -9.57 13.19
N GLU A 107 -8.20 -9.62 12.02
CA GLU A 107 -9.08 -10.75 11.66
C GLU A 107 -8.30 -12.06 11.52
N PHE A 108 -7.07 -11.99 10.98
CA PHE A 108 -6.19 -13.15 10.90
C PHE A 108 -5.82 -13.71 12.28
N GLU A 109 -5.46 -12.84 13.24
CA GLU A 109 -5.17 -13.25 14.63
C GLU A 109 -6.38 -13.92 15.28
N LYS A 110 -7.58 -13.36 15.13
CA LYS A 110 -8.83 -13.99 15.62
C LYS A 110 -9.07 -15.38 15.00
N ASN A 111 -8.83 -15.52 13.71
CA ASN A 111 -8.98 -16.80 13.02
C ASN A 111 -7.95 -17.83 13.52
N LYS A 112 -6.73 -17.40 13.84
CA LYS A 112 -5.73 -18.27 14.47
C LYS A 112 -6.18 -18.79 15.83
N GLU A 113 -6.77 -17.94 16.67
CA GLU A 113 -7.35 -18.38 17.95
C GLU A 113 -8.52 -19.34 17.76
N LEU A 114 -9.36 -19.11 16.74
CA LEU A 114 -10.47 -20.00 16.43
C LEU A 114 -9.96 -21.38 15.96
N LEU A 115 -8.92 -21.40 15.13
CA LEU A 115 -8.28 -22.64 14.68
C LEU A 115 -7.69 -23.43 15.85
N ASP A 116 -7.01 -22.79 16.80
CA ASP A 116 -6.50 -23.44 18.02
C ASP A 116 -7.65 -24.06 18.84
N LYS A 117 -8.80 -23.36 18.96
CA LYS A 117 -9.99 -23.91 19.63
C LYS A 117 -10.58 -25.12 18.90
N ILE A 118 -10.59 -25.09 17.57
CA ILE A 118 -11.05 -26.21 16.73
C ILE A 118 -10.13 -27.41 16.92
N GLU A 119 -8.81 -27.21 16.86
CA GLU A 119 -7.81 -28.25 17.06
C GLU A 119 -7.98 -28.95 18.40
N ARG A 120 -8.06 -28.18 19.50
CA ARG A 120 -8.30 -28.73 20.84
C ARG A 120 -9.61 -29.51 20.95
N SER A 121 -10.65 -29.03 20.27
CA SER A 121 -11.96 -29.69 20.28
C SER A 121 -11.93 -31.01 19.50
N LEU A 122 -11.21 -31.05 18.38
CA LEU A 122 -11.00 -32.27 17.60
C LEU A 122 -10.16 -33.29 18.36
N ASP A 123 -9.10 -32.85 19.06
CA ASP A 123 -8.29 -33.73 19.91
C ASP A 123 -9.10 -34.35 21.05
N SER A 124 -9.94 -33.55 21.70
CA SER A 124 -10.87 -34.03 22.72
C SER A 124 -11.85 -35.07 22.15
N LEU A 125 -12.42 -34.80 20.97
CA LEU A 125 -13.34 -35.73 20.28
C LEU A 125 -12.65 -37.04 19.90
N LEU A 126 -11.40 -37.00 19.43
CA LEU A 126 -10.60 -38.18 19.13
C LEU A 126 -10.34 -39.01 20.39
N SER A 127 -9.97 -38.37 21.51
CA SER A 127 -9.78 -39.03 22.80
C SER A 127 -11.05 -39.74 23.29
N GLU A 128 -12.19 -39.04 23.26
CA GLU A 128 -13.47 -39.64 23.67
C GLU A 128 -13.89 -40.79 22.75
N SER A 129 -13.63 -40.69 21.44
CA SER A 129 -13.89 -41.77 20.49
C SER A 129 -13.04 -43.02 20.78
N GLN A 130 -11.77 -42.85 21.15
CA GLN A 130 -10.91 -43.95 21.57
C GLN A 130 -11.40 -44.60 22.87
N ARG A 131 -11.91 -43.79 23.82
CA ARG A 131 -12.51 -44.29 25.06
C ARG A 131 -13.75 -45.13 24.79
N VAL A 132 -14.64 -44.68 23.90
CA VAL A 132 -15.81 -45.45 23.45
C VAL A 132 -15.39 -46.78 22.85
N LEU A 133 -14.39 -46.78 21.95
CA LEU A 133 -13.86 -48.01 21.35
C LEU A 133 -13.31 -48.98 22.40
N SER A 134 -12.63 -48.48 23.43
CA SER A 134 -12.11 -49.28 24.54
C SER A 134 -13.25 -49.94 25.34
N ILE A 135 -14.32 -49.19 25.62
CA ILE A 135 -15.52 -49.71 26.31
C ILE A 135 -16.16 -50.83 25.48
N VAL A 136 -16.36 -50.62 24.18
CA VAL A 136 -16.92 -51.64 23.27
C VAL A 136 -16.07 -52.92 23.26
N LYS A 137 -14.73 -52.80 23.22
CA LYS A 137 -13.82 -53.94 23.31
C LYS A 137 -13.97 -54.70 24.63
N LYS A 138 -14.03 -53.99 25.76
CA LYS A 138 -14.23 -54.59 27.10
C LYS A 138 -15.58 -55.33 27.20
N LEU A 139 -16.66 -54.73 26.70
CA LEU A 139 -17.98 -55.38 26.68
C LEU A 139 -17.97 -56.67 25.87
N LYS A 140 -17.31 -56.66 24.70
CA LYS A 140 -17.14 -57.86 23.88
C LYS A 140 -16.40 -58.97 24.63
N SER A 141 -15.29 -58.65 25.33
CA SER A 141 -14.54 -59.66 26.09
C SER A 141 -15.34 -60.25 27.25
N ILE A 142 -16.13 -59.44 27.97
CA ILE A 142 -17.00 -59.92 29.05
C ILE A 142 -18.07 -60.85 28.51
N SER A 143 -18.71 -60.49 27.39
CA SER A 143 -19.73 -61.32 26.75
C SER A 143 -19.20 -62.68 26.27
N ILE A 144 -17.95 -62.74 25.81
CA ILE A 144 -17.30 -64.00 25.41
C ILE A 144 -17.02 -64.88 26.64
N ASN A 145 -16.49 -64.31 27.72
CA ASN A 145 -16.21 -65.07 28.95
C ASN A 145 -17.48 -65.63 29.59
N ASN A 146 -18.59 -64.90 29.55
CA ASN A 146 -19.89 -65.38 30.06
C ASN A 146 -20.55 -66.45 29.18
N LYS A 147 -20.11 -66.67 27.93
CA LYS A 147 -20.60 -67.78 27.09
C LYS A 147 -19.83 -69.09 27.29
N LEU A 148 -18.76 -69.08 28.10
CA LEU A 148 -17.88 -70.22 28.38
C LEU A 148 -18.08 -70.83 29.79
N ILE A 149 -19.10 -70.38 30.52
CA ILE A 149 -19.59 -70.93 31.79
C ILE A 149 -21.01 -71.45 31.55
#